data_AF-A0A5N4B209-F1
#
_entry.id   AF-A0A5N4B209-F1
#
_cell.length_a   1.000
_cell.length_b   1.000
_cell.length_c   1.000
_cell.angle_alpha   90.00
_cell.angle_beta   90.00
_cell.angle_gamma   90.00
#
_symmetry.space_group_name_H-M   'P 1'
#
loop_
_entity.id
_entity.type
_entity.pdbx_description
1 polymer ?
#
loop_
_entity_poly.entity_id
_entity_poly.type
_entity_poly.pdbx_seq_one_letter_code
_entity_poly.pdbx_strand_id
1 'polypeptide(L)'
;MEGSLTAVSKYGFKLSLDSSYPENWPQAHTPRWKQIWDILPMIIRYLLVYIKTIICRHIIVMDYIKLVRSKQIYGVPLGGIGVGTIGRGFRGEFCRYQLKPGNCDYSTLQANEFIITIKDAANMTIFQSTLSTYKHHYRSTYLKYDSFGSN
;
A
#
# COMPACT_ATOMS: atom_id res chain seq x y z
N MET A 1 -5.34 -12.76 35.44
CA MET A 1 -4.03 -12.43 34.85
C MET A 1 -4.18 -11.10 34.13
N GLU A 2 -4.10 -9.99 34.85
CA GLU A 2 -4.11 -8.64 34.27
C GLU A 2 -2.74 -8.33 33.70
N GLY A 3 -2.56 -8.60 32.41
CA GLY A 3 -1.47 -7.99 31.66
C GLY A 3 -1.77 -6.51 31.49
N SER A 4 -0.81 -5.63 31.78
CA SER A 4 -0.99 -4.20 31.53
C SER A 4 -1.35 -4.01 30.05
N LEU A 5 -2.47 -3.33 29.78
CA LEU A 5 -3.04 -3.17 28.43
C LEU A 5 -2.07 -2.50 27.43
N THR A 6 -0.94 -1.99 27.91
CA THR A 6 0.10 -1.29 27.17
C THR A 6 1.35 -2.14 26.87
N ALA A 7 1.43 -3.38 27.36
CA ALA A 7 2.62 -4.20 27.17
C ALA A 7 2.71 -4.75 25.74
N VAL A 8 3.82 -4.45 25.05
CA VAL A 8 4.13 -5.05 23.74
C VAL A 8 4.26 -6.56 23.90
N SER A 9 3.53 -7.33 23.10
CA SER A 9 3.54 -8.79 23.19
C SER A 9 4.95 -9.37 22.97
N LYS A 10 5.25 -10.46 23.67
CA LYS A 10 6.51 -11.21 23.47
C LYS A 10 6.62 -11.69 22.03
N TYR A 11 5.51 -12.17 21.47
CA TYR A 11 5.39 -12.70 20.11
C TYR A 11 4.85 -11.64 19.16
N GLY A 12 5.40 -11.58 17.96
CA GLY A 12 4.99 -10.64 16.92
C GLY A 12 6.16 -10.20 16.07
N PHE A 13 5.87 -9.77 14.85
CA PHE A 13 6.87 -9.17 13.98
C PHE A 13 7.31 -7.83 14.58
N LYS A 14 8.61 -7.70 14.85
CA LYS A 14 9.23 -6.49 15.43
C LYS A 14 10.26 -5.97 14.45
N LEU A 15 10.17 -4.70 14.15
CA LEU A 15 10.99 -4.06 13.14
C LEU A 15 11.27 -2.61 13.58
N SER A 16 12.50 -2.15 13.40
CA SER A 16 12.81 -0.74 13.63
C SER A 16 12.20 0.12 12.53
N LEU A 17 11.80 1.33 12.88
CA LEU A 17 11.23 2.30 11.93
C LEU A 17 12.24 2.66 10.83
N ASP A 18 13.54 2.59 11.09
CA ASP A 18 14.57 2.92 10.09
C ASP A 18 15.05 1.73 9.26
N SER A 19 14.54 0.53 9.54
CA SER A 19 14.97 -0.67 8.82
C SER A 19 14.69 -0.55 7.32
N SER A 20 15.68 -0.92 6.53
CA SER A 20 15.57 -1.02 5.07
C SER A 20 15.87 -2.46 4.67
N TYR A 21 15.05 -3.01 3.80
CA TYR A 21 15.28 -4.34 3.25
C TYR A 21 16.26 -4.23 2.08
N PRO A 22 17.33 -5.04 2.04
CA PRO A 22 18.31 -5.00 0.95
C PRO A 22 17.80 -5.71 -0.32
N GLU A 23 16.84 -6.61 -0.17
CA GLU A 23 16.33 -7.44 -1.26
C GLU A 23 15.37 -6.63 -2.13
N ASN A 24 15.38 -6.84 -3.44
CA ASN A 24 14.34 -6.34 -4.32
C ASN A 24 13.64 -7.54 -4.94
N TRP A 25 12.33 -7.70 -4.70
CA TRP A 25 11.57 -8.82 -5.24
C TRP A 25 10.80 -8.39 -6.50
N PRO A 26 11.31 -8.69 -7.71
CA PRO A 26 10.54 -8.47 -8.92
C PRO A 26 9.39 -9.49 -9.00
N GLN A 27 8.17 -9.00 -9.21
CA GLN A 27 7.01 -9.87 -9.48
C GLN A 27 6.92 -10.27 -10.96
N ALA A 28 7.67 -9.59 -11.84
CA ALA A 28 7.68 -9.87 -13.26
C ALA A 28 8.54 -11.10 -13.53
N HIS A 29 7.88 -12.24 -13.80
CA HIS A 29 8.53 -13.42 -14.35
C HIS A 29 8.11 -13.57 -15.82
N THR A 30 9.09 -13.59 -16.72
CA THR A 30 8.86 -13.89 -18.14
C THR A 30 8.84 -15.40 -18.36
N PRO A 31 7.76 -15.99 -18.91
CA PRO A 31 7.71 -17.43 -19.17
C PRO A 31 8.68 -17.83 -20.28
N ARG A 32 9.23 -19.05 -20.21
CA ARG A 32 10.03 -19.60 -21.31
C ARG A 32 9.14 -19.95 -22.49
N TRP A 33 9.68 -19.85 -23.71
CA TRP A 33 8.96 -20.15 -24.96
C TRP A 33 8.22 -21.49 -24.95
N LYS A 34 8.81 -22.55 -24.38
CA LYS A 34 8.14 -23.85 -24.27
C LYS A 34 6.90 -23.81 -23.37
N GLN A 35 6.95 -23.06 -22.27
CA GLN A 35 5.86 -22.90 -21.31
C GLN A 35 4.72 -22.04 -21.86
N ILE A 36 4.99 -21.17 -22.84
CA ILE A 36 3.96 -20.33 -23.48
C ILE A 36 2.87 -21.20 -24.12
N TRP A 37 3.24 -22.33 -24.71
CA TRP A 37 2.28 -23.27 -25.31
C TRP A 37 1.34 -23.87 -24.26
N ASP A 38 1.86 -24.23 -23.08
CA ASP A 38 1.07 -24.82 -21.99
C ASP A 38 0.08 -23.80 -21.39
N ILE A 39 0.47 -22.53 -21.31
CA ILE A 39 -0.37 -21.46 -20.74
C ILE A 39 -1.22 -20.73 -21.79
N LEU A 40 -1.13 -21.10 -23.07
CA LEU A 40 -1.80 -20.41 -24.17
C LEU A 40 -3.32 -20.27 -23.96
N PRO A 41 -4.07 -21.30 -23.49
CA PRO A 41 -5.50 -21.14 -23.20
C PRO A 41 -5.79 -20.08 -22.14
N MET A 42 -4.91 -19.93 -21.15
CA MET A 42 -5.02 -18.89 -20.12
C MET A 42 -4.72 -17.51 -20.67
N ILE A 43 -3.74 -17.39 -21.57
CA ILE A 43 -3.44 -16.13 -22.27
C ILE A 43 -4.66 -15.68 -23.07
N ILE A 44 -5.25 -16.55 -23.89
CA ILE A 44 -6.43 -16.22 -24.69
C ILE A 44 -7.60 -15.80 -23.80
N ARG A 45 -7.89 -16.57 -22.74
CA ARG A 45 -8.95 -16.23 -21.78
C ARG A 45 -8.71 -14.86 -21.14
N TYR A 46 -7.48 -14.57 -20.73
CA TYR A 46 -7.12 -13.29 -20.15
C TYR A 46 -7.33 -12.14 -21.14
N LEU A 47 -6.92 -12.30 -22.41
CA LEU A 47 -7.12 -11.28 -23.44
C LEU A 47 -8.61 -10.99 -23.68
N LEU A 48 -9.47 -12.01 -23.72
CA LEU A 48 -10.92 -11.83 -23.86
C LEU A 48 -11.52 -11.07 -22.66
N VAL A 49 -11.12 -11.41 -21.44
CA VAL A 49 -11.54 -10.67 -20.23
C VAL A 49 -11.03 -9.24 -20.27
N TYR A 50 -9.78 -9.03 -20.65
CA TYR A 50 -9.15 -7.71 -20.73
C TYR A 50 -9.89 -6.79 -21.72
N ILE A 51 -10.20 -7.29 -22.92
CA ILE A 51 -11.02 -6.56 -23.91
C ILE A 51 -12.41 -6.25 -23.35
N LYS A 52 -13.08 -7.23 -22.73
CA LYS A 52 -14.39 -7.04 -22.09
C LYS A 52 -14.31 -5.96 -21.00
N THR A 53 -13.26 -5.95 -20.20
CA THR A 53 -13.08 -4.97 -19.14
C THR A 53 -12.87 -3.56 -19.67
N ILE A 54 -12.15 -3.41 -20.79
CA ILE A 54 -12.02 -2.12 -21.47
C ILE A 54 -13.40 -1.61 -21.93
N ILE A 55 -14.20 -2.48 -22.55
CA ILE A 55 -15.54 -2.13 -23.05
C ILE A 55 -16.49 -1.79 -21.89
N CYS A 56 -16.50 -2.59 -20.83
CA CYS A 56 -17.41 -2.42 -19.68
C CYS A 56 -16.88 -1.46 -18.60
N ARG A 57 -15.68 -0.88 -18.77
CA ARG A 57 -14.96 -0.05 -17.78
C ARG A 57 -14.91 -0.65 -16.37
N HIS A 58 -14.77 -1.97 -16.28
CA HIS A 58 -14.64 -2.67 -15.00
C HIS A 58 -13.20 -2.59 -14.46
N ILE A 59 -13.01 -2.92 -13.18
CA ILE A 59 -11.67 -2.98 -12.58
C ILE A 59 -11.09 -4.39 -12.77
N ILE A 60 -9.82 -4.47 -13.20
CA ILE A 60 -9.10 -5.74 -13.29
C ILE A 60 -8.33 -5.94 -12.00
N VAL A 61 -8.69 -6.97 -11.24
CA VAL A 61 -8.04 -7.27 -9.96
C VAL A 61 -6.61 -7.81 -10.18
N MET A 62 -6.41 -8.62 -11.22
CA MET A 62 -5.12 -9.26 -11.55
C MET A 62 -4.67 -8.82 -12.93
N ASP A 63 -3.89 -7.73 -12.98
CA ASP A 63 -3.33 -7.19 -14.22
C ASP A 63 -1.91 -7.75 -14.48
N TYR A 64 -1.80 -8.63 -15.48
CA TYR A 64 -0.53 -9.22 -15.92
C TYR A 64 0.20 -8.34 -16.95
N ILE A 65 -0.40 -7.23 -17.40
CA ILE A 65 0.22 -6.27 -18.32
C ILE A 65 0.85 -5.14 -17.50
N LYS A 66 0.08 -4.56 -16.58
CA LYS A 66 0.54 -3.50 -15.67
C LYS A 66 0.73 -4.05 -14.26
N LEU A 67 1.82 -4.79 -14.07
CA LEU A 67 2.15 -5.35 -12.77
C LEU A 67 2.44 -4.25 -11.75
N VAL A 68 1.74 -4.31 -10.61
CA VAL A 68 1.98 -3.40 -9.48
C VAL A 68 3.00 -4.02 -8.54
N ARG A 69 4.21 -3.46 -8.50
CA ARG A 69 5.27 -3.94 -7.61
C ARG A 69 4.91 -3.67 -6.14
N SER A 70 4.98 -4.74 -5.34
CA SER A 70 4.92 -4.65 -3.88
C SER A 70 6.11 -3.85 -3.35
N LYS A 71 5.84 -2.84 -2.51
CA LYS A 71 6.87 -2.06 -1.82
C LYS A 71 7.18 -2.70 -0.46
N GLN A 72 8.43 -2.65 -0.03
CA GLN A 72 8.85 -3.16 1.29
C GLN A 72 8.64 -2.13 2.39
N ILE A 73 7.40 -1.63 2.46
CA ILE A 73 6.99 -0.60 3.41
C ILE A 73 5.76 -1.05 4.22
N TYR A 74 5.14 -2.17 3.84
CA TYR A 74 3.83 -2.55 4.35
C TYR A 74 3.90 -3.09 5.78
N GLY A 75 2.88 -2.74 6.57
CA GLY A 75 2.62 -3.30 7.88
C GLY A 75 1.22 -3.89 7.96
N VAL A 76 0.66 -3.91 9.17
CA VAL A 76 -0.65 -4.49 9.45
C VAL A 76 -1.76 -3.56 8.90
N PRO A 77 -2.76 -4.09 8.17
CA PRO A 77 -3.88 -3.30 7.70
C PRO A 77 -4.78 -2.87 8.86
N LEU A 78 -5.30 -1.65 8.76
CA LEU A 78 -6.28 -1.07 9.66
C LEU A 78 -7.66 -1.15 8.99
N GLY A 79 -8.57 -1.93 9.55
CA GLY A 79 -9.94 -2.03 9.07
C GLY A 79 -10.63 -3.33 9.47
N GLY A 80 -11.96 -3.29 9.52
CA GLY A 80 -12.80 -4.45 9.80
C GLY A 80 -13.14 -5.25 8.55
N ILE A 81 -13.66 -6.46 8.75
CA ILE A 81 -14.16 -7.31 7.66
C ILE A 81 -15.32 -6.59 6.96
N GLY A 82 -15.25 -6.46 5.64
CA GLY A 82 -16.30 -5.86 4.81
C GLY A 82 -16.34 -4.33 4.77
N VAL A 83 -15.60 -3.63 5.62
CA VAL A 83 -15.58 -2.14 5.68
C VAL A 83 -14.54 -1.54 4.72
N GLY A 84 -13.58 -2.34 4.28
CA GLY A 84 -12.38 -1.87 3.60
C GLY A 84 -11.25 -1.61 4.59
N THR A 85 -10.03 -1.50 4.08
CA THR A 85 -8.83 -1.39 4.93
C THR A 85 -7.87 -0.33 4.42
N ILE A 86 -7.08 0.24 5.33
CA ILE A 86 -5.99 1.15 5.04
C ILE A 86 -4.71 0.51 5.59
N GLY A 87 -3.73 0.28 4.74
CA GLY A 87 -2.42 -0.18 5.19
C GLY A 87 -1.68 0.91 5.94
N ARG A 88 -1.11 0.56 7.11
CA ARG A 88 -0.12 1.41 7.76
C ARG A 88 1.24 0.75 7.64
N GLY A 89 2.18 1.48 7.06
CA GLY A 89 3.55 1.04 6.93
C GLY A 89 4.30 1.14 8.24
N PHE A 90 5.35 0.35 8.40
CA PHE A 90 6.11 0.30 9.64
C PHE A 90 6.90 1.59 9.92
N ARG A 91 7.14 2.42 8.89
CA ARG A 91 7.81 3.72 9.02
C ARG A 91 6.86 4.89 9.24
N GLY A 92 5.56 4.64 9.38
CA GLY A 92 4.55 5.65 9.71
C GLY A 92 3.66 6.09 8.55
N GLU A 93 3.96 5.72 7.30
CA GLU A 93 3.14 6.05 6.13
C GLU A 93 1.78 5.33 6.11
N PHE A 94 0.76 6.03 5.59
CA PHE A 94 -0.50 5.40 5.21
C PHE A 94 -0.48 5.04 3.71
N CYS A 95 -0.66 3.76 3.42
CA CYS A 95 -0.55 3.17 2.08
C CYS A 95 -1.59 2.06 1.86
N ARG A 96 -1.65 1.47 0.66
CA ARG A 96 -2.55 0.33 0.35
C ARG A 96 -4.00 0.55 0.76
N TYR A 97 -4.63 1.54 0.16
CA TYR A 97 -6.03 1.86 0.42
C TYR A 97 -6.94 0.86 -0.32
N GLN A 98 -7.60 -0.01 0.43
CA GLN A 98 -8.58 -0.98 -0.04
C GLN A 98 -9.98 -0.52 0.37
N LEU A 99 -10.32 0.72 0.04
CA LEU A 99 -11.61 1.33 0.37
C LEU A 99 -12.69 0.97 -0.65
N LYS A 100 -12.28 0.70 -1.90
CA LYS A 100 -13.18 0.24 -2.96
C LYS A 100 -13.02 -1.28 -3.09
N PRO A 101 -14.09 -2.08 -2.95
CA PRO A 101 -14.01 -3.53 -3.12
C PRO A 101 -13.37 -3.92 -4.47
N GLY A 102 -12.44 -4.86 -4.44
CA GLY A 102 -11.72 -5.32 -5.64
C GLY A 102 -10.65 -4.36 -6.17
N ASN A 103 -10.44 -3.20 -5.55
CA ASN A 103 -9.37 -2.27 -5.93
C ASN A 103 -8.47 -1.95 -4.73
N CYS A 104 -7.15 -2.01 -4.95
CA CYS A 104 -6.16 -1.62 -3.96
C CYS A 104 -5.32 -0.48 -4.53
N ASP A 105 -5.37 0.68 -3.88
CA ASP A 105 -4.53 1.82 -4.25
C ASP A 105 -3.20 1.77 -3.49
N TYR A 106 -2.11 1.66 -4.23
CA TYR A 106 -0.75 1.52 -3.69
C TYR A 106 -0.03 2.88 -3.52
N SER A 107 -0.79 3.98 -3.58
CA SER A 107 -0.33 5.32 -3.25
C SER A 107 0.03 5.44 -1.77
N THR A 108 0.92 6.37 -1.46
CA THR A 108 1.29 6.78 -0.10
C THR A 108 0.89 8.24 0.03
N LEU A 109 -0.06 8.56 0.91
CA LEU A 109 -0.54 9.93 1.09
C LEU A 109 0.25 10.58 2.22
N GLN A 110 1.05 11.59 1.87
CA GLN A 110 1.92 12.29 2.81
C GLN A 110 1.16 13.17 3.81
N ALA A 111 -0.07 13.57 3.47
CA ALA A 111 -0.91 14.36 4.36
C ALA A 111 -1.38 13.56 5.58
N ASN A 112 -1.38 12.22 5.49
CA ASN A 112 -1.83 11.34 6.56
C ASN A 112 -0.64 10.95 7.42
N GLU A 113 -0.41 11.66 8.51
CA GLU A 113 0.68 11.38 9.45
C GLU A 113 0.29 11.77 10.88
N PHE A 114 1.00 11.20 11.85
CA PHE A 114 0.91 11.64 13.24
C PHE A 114 1.98 12.70 13.49
N ILE A 115 1.61 13.77 14.20
CA ILE A 115 2.52 14.86 14.56
C ILE A 115 2.71 14.83 16.07
N ILE A 116 3.96 14.89 16.51
CA ILE A 116 4.31 15.11 17.90
C ILE A 116 4.69 16.57 18.10
N THR A 117 4.05 17.21 19.08
CA THR A 117 4.34 18.59 19.49
C THR A 117 4.65 18.58 20.98
N ILE A 118 5.87 18.99 21.33
CA ILE A 118 6.34 19.10 22.71
C ILE A 118 6.26 20.57 23.10
N LYS A 119 5.57 20.83 24.21
CA LYS A 119 5.38 22.17 24.76
C LYS A 119 5.96 22.25 26.17
N ASP A 120 6.46 23.43 26.51
CA ASP A 120 6.89 23.74 27.86
C ASP A 120 5.70 23.95 28.82
N ALA A 121 5.95 24.05 30.12
CA ALA A 121 4.97 24.44 31.14
C ALA A 121 4.31 25.79 30.83
N ALA A 122 5.02 26.69 30.14
CA ALA A 122 4.49 27.97 29.64
C ALA A 122 3.67 27.84 28.33
N ASN A 123 3.32 26.63 27.90
CA ASN A 123 2.60 26.33 26.64
C ASN A 123 3.31 26.75 25.34
N MET A 124 4.60 27.10 25.40
CA MET A 124 5.43 27.41 24.24
C MET A 124 5.88 26.14 23.53
N THR A 125 5.76 26.09 22.20
CA THR A 125 6.21 24.94 21.40
C THR A 125 7.74 24.91 21.35
N ILE A 126 8.33 23.87 21.94
CA ILE A 126 9.78 23.62 21.93
C ILE A 126 10.14 22.82 20.68
N PHE A 127 9.32 21.82 20.34
CA PHE A 127 9.62 20.88 19.28
C PHE A 127 8.34 20.43 18.58
N GLN A 128 8.40 20.29 17.27
CA GLN A 128 7.33 19.70 16.48
C GLN A 128 7.95 18.85 15.37
N SER A 129 7.48 17.62 15.23
CA SER A 129 7.96 16.70 14.22
C SER A 129 6.87 15.72 13.78
N THR A 130 6.99 15.20 12.57
CA THR A 130 6.15 14.10 12.08
C THR A 130 6.72 12.78 12.57
N LEU A 131 5.86 11.86 13.01
CA LEU A 131 6.24 10.54 13.49
C LEU A 131 6.38 9.57 12.31
N SER A 132 7.29 9.90 11.40
CA SER A 132 7.60 9.09 10.23
C SER A 132 9.08 9.17 9.85
N THR A 133 9.61 8.07 9.33
CA THR A 133 11.04 7.96 8.94
C THR A 133 11.22 7.72 7.44
N TYR A 134 10.12 7.63 6.69
CA TYR A 134 10.18 7.47 5.24
C TYR A 134 10.48 8.80 4.55
N LYS A 135 11.18 8.75 3.41
CA LYS A 135 11.49 9.95 2.63
C LYS A 135 10.24 10.44 1.90
N HIS A 136 9.87 11.69 2.13
CA HIS A 136 8.84 12.35 1.35
C HIS A 136 9.33 12.56 -0.09
N HIS A 137 8.78 11.80 -1.04
CA HIS A 137 8.86 12.18 -2.44
C HIS A 137 7.84 13.29 -2.71
N TYR A 138 8.29 14.54 -2.85
CA TYR A 138 7.49 15.63 -3.43
C TYR A 138 7.23 15.31 -4.90
N ARG A 139 6.28 14.41 -5.16
CA ARG A 139 5.74 14.17 -6.50
C ARG A 139 4.27 14.53 -6.41
N SER A 140 3.87 15.57 -7.15
CA SER A 140 2.49 16.05 -7.27
C SER A 140 1.56 14.91 -7.72
N THR A 141 1.08 14.10 -6.79
CA THR A 141 0.13 13.00 -7.04
C THR A 141 -1.32 13.44 -6.88
N TYR A 142 -1.56 14.68 -6.44
CA TYR A 142 -2.91 15.26 -6.34
C TYR A 142 -3.61 15.32 -7.71
N LEU A 143 -2.86 15.45 -8.81
CA LEU A 143 -3.43 15.55 -10.16
C LEU A 143 -4.00 14.23 -10.72
N LYS A 144 -3.79 13.07 -10.06
CA LYS A 144 -4.24 11.77 -10.60
C LYS A 144 -5.54 11.26 -10.00
N TYR A 145 -5.94 11.75 -8.82
CA TYR A 145 -7.21 11.36 -8.21
C TYR A 145 -8.42 12.00 -8.91
N ASP A 146 -8.25 13.22 -9.45
CA ASP A 146 -9.33 13.92 -10.17
C ASP A 146 -9.68 13.26 -11.52
N SER A 147 -8.75 12.53 -12.13
CA SER A 147 -8.96 11.92 -13.46
C SER A 147 -9.78 10.62 -13.45
N PHE A 148 -10.05 10.04 -12.27
CA PHE A 148 -10.88 8.83 -12.11
C PHE A 148 -12.19 9.08 -11.37
N GLY A 149 -12.45 10.33 -10.95
CA GLY A 149 -13.64 10.75 -10.21
C GLY A 149 -14.68 11.52 -11.02
N SER A 150 -14.38 11.90 -12.26
CA SER A 150 -15.36 12.54 -13.15
C SER A 150 -16.07 11.47 -13.99
N ASN A 151 -17.22 11.02 -13.49
CA ASN A 151 -18.34 10.54 -14.30
C ASN A 151 -19.53 11.46 -14.00
#